data_AF-A0A368F2W7-F1
#
_entry.id   AF-A0A368F2W7-F1
#
_cell.length_a   1.000
_cell.length_b   1.000
_cell.length_c   1.000
_cell.angle_alpha   90.00
_cell.angle_beta   90.00
_cell.angle_gamma   90.00
#
_symmetry.space_group_name_H-M   'P 1'
#
loop_
_entity.id
_entity.type
_entity.pdbx_description
1 polymer ?
#
loop_
_entity_poly.entity_id
_entity_poly.type
_entity_poly.pdbx_seq_one_letter_code
_entity_poly.pdbx_strand_id
1 'polypeptide(L)'
;MLPSSCSMIRRGFSLSSSLLKGHSKWQNIKATKGKNDMIKSQAMNALLKKAKAAALRGGFDVKLNRELGALEQDCRSQGLSLDTFRNFLAKLKDRPEVEYTFNVIGPSGSFFIVEAETDNKKAFENTMRKYFNKVYV
;
A
#
# COMPACT_ATOMS: atom_id res chain seq x y z
N MET A 1 30.26 42.11 53.41
CA MET A 1 28.86 41.65 53.22
C MET A 1 28.63 41.53 51.73
N LEU A 2 28.36 40.43 51.03
CA LEU A 2 28.25 38.97 51.23
C LEU A 2 28.61 38.35 49.84
N PRO A 3 29.15 37.12 49.76
CA PRO A 3 29.48 36.51 48.48
C PRO A 3 28.24 35.88 47.83
N SER A 4 27.95 36.22 46.57
CA SER A 4 26.88 35.58 45.79
C SER A 4 27.37 34.21 45.31
N SER A 5 26.83 33.16 45.93
CA SER A 5 27.09 31.75 45.66
C SER A 5 26.76 31.37 44.20
N CYS A 6 27.77 30.89 43.48
CA CYS A 6 27.60 30.25 42.18
C CYS A 6 27.04 28.84 42.37
N SER A 7 25.75 28.67 42.06
CA SER A 7 25.05 27.38 42.08
C SER A 7 25.62 26.45 41.00
N MET A 8 26.57 25.59 41.39
CA MET A 8 26.99 24.45 40.57
C MET A 8 25.84 23.44 40.47
N ILE A 9 25.08 23.50 39.37
CA ILE A 9 24.17 22.43 38.98
C ILE A 9 25.02 21.21 38.60
N ARG A 10 25.26 20.31 39.57
CA ARG A 10 25.83 18.98 39.30
C ARG A 10 24.84 18.23 38.42
N ARG A 11 25.16 18.07 37.13
CA ARG A 11 24.50 17.08 36.28
C ARG A 11 24.80 15.70 36.87
N GLY A 12 23.83 15.11 37.56
CA GLY A 12 23.94 13.74 38.06
C GLY A 12 24.19 12.79 36.91
N PHE A 13 25.22 11.95 37.02
CA PHE A 13 25.43 10.85 36.10
C PHE A 13 24.25 9.88 36.23
N SER A 14 23.46 9.72 35.17
CA SER A 14 22.43 8.69 35.12
C SER A 14 23.11 7.32 35.12
N LEU A 15 23.07 6.63 36.26
CA LEU A 15 23.60 5.27 36.44
C LEU A 15 22.61 4.18 36.01
N SER A 16 21.58 4.51 35.22
CA SER A 16 20.66 3.49 34.69
C SER A 16 21.43 2.54 33.76
N SER A 17 21.52 1.27 34.13
CA SER A 17 22.01 0.23 33.24
C SER A 17 21.20 0.27 31.93
N SER A 18 21.90 0.32 30.79
CA SER A 18 21.26 0.29 29.48
C SER A 18 20.61 -1.08 29.29
N LEU A 19 19.32 -1.19 29.61
CA LEU A 19 18.52 -2.37 29.30
C LEU A 19 18.40 -2.49 27.77
N LEU A 20 19.33 -3.23 27.17
CA LEU A 20 19.31 -3.50 25.74
C LEU A 20 18.04 -4.28 25.38
N LYS A 21 17.34 -3.84 24.33
CA LYS A 21 16.16 -4.51 23.72
C LYS A 21 16.55 -5.84 23.04
N GLY A 22 17.21 -6.75 23.76
CA GLY A 22 17.88 -7.93 23.22
C GLY A 22 16.96 -8.93 22.51
N HIS A 23 15.71 -9.08 22.95
CA HIS A 23 14.79 -10.10 22.41
C HIS A 23 13.66 -9.56 21.52
N SER A 24 13.37 -8.25 21.56
CA SER A 24 12.28 -7.62 20.78
C SER A 24 12.79 -6.79 19.60
N LYS A 25 14.11 -6.74 19.36
CA LYS A 25 14.71 -5.98 18.25
C LYS A 25 14.08 -6.33 16.90
N TRP A 26 13.96 -7.63 16.60
CA TRP A 26 13.37 -8.07 15.33
C TRP A 26 11.88 -7.74 15.24
N GLN A 27 11.12 -7.91 16.32
CA GLN A 27 9.70 -7.56 16.35
C GLN A 27 9.48 -6.07 16.08
N ASN A 28 10.28 -5.20 16.69
CA ASN A 28 10.24 -3.76 16.46
C ASN A 28 10.65 -3.40 15.02
N ILE A 29 11.72 -4.01 14.50
CA ILE A 29 12.14 -3.80 13.10
C ILE A 29 11.03 -4.25 12.15
N LYS A 30 10.42 -5.40 12.39
CA LYS A 30 9.32 -5.93 11.57
C LYS A 30 8.12 -4.98 11.59
N ALA A 31 7.71 -4.48 12.75
CA ALA A 31 6.60 -3.54 12.87
C ALA A 31 6.89 -2.22 12.13
N THR A 32 8.08 -1.65 12.32
CA THR A 32 8.47 -0.40 11.65
C THR A 32 8.59 -0.57 10.13
N LYS A 33 9.21 -1.67 9.67
CA LYS A 33 9.30 -2.00 8.24
C LYS A 33 7.91 -2.22 7.65
N GLY A 34 7.06 -3.03 8.29
CA GLY A 34 5.71 -3.30 7.82
C GLY A 34 4.86 -2.04 7.67
N LYS A 35 4.95 -1.09 8.62
CA LYS A 35 4.28 0.21 8.51
C LYS A 35 4.79 1.00 7.30
N ASN A 36 6.11 1.07 7.12
CA ASN A 36 6.71 1.80 6.01
C ASN A 36 6.39 1.19 4.65
N ASP A 37 6.41 -0.14 4.54
CA ASP A 37 6.09 -0.88 3.33
C ASP A 37 4.61 -0.73 2.95
N MET A 38 3.72 -0.68 3.95
CA MET A 38 2.29 -0.37 3.75
C MET A 38 2.09 1.05 3.19
N ILE A 39 2.81 2.04 3.72
CA ILE A 39 2.72 3.43 3.21
C ILE A 39 3.22 3.50 1.76
N LYS A 40 4.37 2.86 1.47
CA LYS A 40 4.90 2.80 0.10
C LYS A 40 3.97 2.09 -0.87
N SER A 41 3.36 0.98 -0.46
CA SER A 41 2.42 0.24 -1.32
C SER A 41 1.14 1.03 -1.56
N GLN A 42 0.63 1.77 -0.56
CA GLN A 42 -0.50 2.68 -0.74
C GLN A 42 -0.19 3.81 -1.73
N ALA A 43 0.99 4.43 -1.61
CA ALA A 43 1.43 5.47 -2.55
C ALA A 43 1.56 4.93 -3.99
N MET A 44 2.16 3.75 -4.15
CA MET A 44 2.24 3.07 -5.45
C MET A 44 0.84 2.80 -6.01
N ASN A 45 -0.06 2.22 -5.23
CA ASN A 45 -1.43 1.92 -5.67
C ASN A 45 -2.19 3.17 -6.12
N ALA A 46 -1.99 4.30 -5.45
CA ALA A 46 -2.58 5.57 -5.86
C ALA A 46 -2.05 6.04 -7.23
N LEU A 47 -0.75 5.90 -7.47
CA LEU A 47 -0.15 6.20 -8.79
C LEU A 47 -0.64 5.24 -9.88
N LEU A 48 -0.73 3.94 -9.59
CA LEU A 48 -1.21 2.94 -10.56
C LEU A 48 -2.67 3.19 -10.97
N LYS A 49 -3.54 3.59 -10.04
CA LYS A 49 -4.92 3.99 -10.37
C LYS A 49 -4.97 5.18 -11.32
N LYS A 50 -4.15 6.22 -11.06
CA LYS A 50 -4.02 7.37 -11.96
C LYS A 50 -3.48 6.96 -13.33
N ALA A 51 -2.48 6.07 -13.35
CA ALA A 51 -1.88 5.55 -14.58
C ALA A 51 -2.89 4.74 -15.41
N LYS A 52 -3.71 3.91 -14.78
CA LYS A 52 -4.81 3.18 -15.45
C LYS A 52 -5.75 4.16 -16.15
N ALA A 53 -6.23 5.19 -15.43
CA ALA A 53 -7.12 6.19 -16.01
C ALA A 53 -6.48 7.03 -17.14
N ALA A 54 -5.18 7.34 -17.03
CA ALA A 54 -4.43 8.02 -18.08
C ALA A 54 -4.21 7.12 -19.31
N ALA A 55 -3.92 5.83 -19.10
CA ALA A 55 -3.72 4.86 -20.16
C ALA A 55 -5.00 4.59 -20.96
N LEU A 56 -6.15 4.51 -20.30
CA LEU A 56 -7.45 4.36 -20.95
C LEU A 56 -7.81 5.57 -21.83
N ARG A 57 -7.37 6.79 -21.46
CA ARG A 57 -7.65 8.03 -22.21
C ARG A 57 -6.67 8.28 -23.36
N GLY A 58 -5.38 8.01 -23.16
CA GLY A 58 -4.29 8.44 -24.06
C GLY A 58 -3.41 7.31 -24.61
N GLY A 59 -3.80 6.05 -24.40
CA GLY A 59 -3.02 4.89 -24.80
C GLY A 59 -1.92 4.51 -23.79
N PHE A 60 -1.34 3.32 -24.00
CA PHE A 60 -0.41 2.67 -23.06
C PHE A 60 1.06 3.08 -23.25
N ASP A 61 1.37 3.87 -24.29
CA ASP A 61 2.74 4.27 -24.61
C ASP A 61 3.15 5.56 -23.88
N VAL A 62 4.12 5.43 -22.98
CA VAL A 62 4.61 6.54 -22.12
C VAL A 62 5.19 7.71 -22.93
N LYS A 63 5.74 7.44 -24.12
CA LYS A 63 6.30 8.48 -25.00
C LYS A 63 5.22 9.31 -25.70
N LEU A 64 4.06 8.73 -25.95
CA LEU A 64 2.97 9.38 -26.67
C LEU A 64 2.01 10.09 -25.70
N ASN A 65 1.89 9.58 -24.48
CA ASN A 65 0.99 10.11 -23.47
C ASN A 65 1.75 10.95 -22.42
N ARG A 66 1.59 12.28 -22.49
CA ARG A 66 2.23 13.22 -21.55
C ARG A 66 1.82 12.97 -20.09
N GLU A 67 0.57 12.55 -19.84
CA GLU A 67 0.10 12.26 -18.48
C GLU A 67 0.83 11.03 -17.90
N LEU A 68 1.02 9.97 -18.68
CA LEU A 68 1.78 8.80 -18.26
C LEU A 68 3.26 9.12 -18.03
N GLY A 69 3.85 9.98 -18.88
CA GLY A 69 5.23 10.45 -18.70
C GLY A 69 5.41 11.23 -17.39
N ALA A 70 4.47 12.10 -17.03
CA ALA A 70 4.48 12.81 -15.76
C ALA A 70 4.36 11.86 -14.57
N LEU A 71 3.47 10.86 -14.65
CA LEU A 71 3.32 9.84 -13.59
C LEU A 71 4.58 8.96 -13.43
N GLU A 72 5.31 8.70 -14.52
CA GLU A 72 6.60 8.00 -14.43
C GLU A 72 7.64 8.86 -13.66
N GLN A 73 7.67 10.16 -13.92
CA GLN A 73 8.54 11.10 -13.19
C GLN A 73 8.15 11.19 -11.70
N ASP A 74 6.86 11.26 -11.40
CA ASP A 74 6.34 11.25 -10.02
C ASP A 74 6.68 9.96 -9.27
N CYS A 75 6.66 8.82 -9.96
CA CYS A 75 7.09 7.54 -9.40
C CYS A 75 8.58 7.58 -9.00
N ARG A 76 9.43 8.17 -9.86
CA ARG A 76 10.87 8.35 -9.55
C ARG A 76 11.10 9.31 -8.39
N SER A 77 10.38 10.42 -8.34
CA SER A 77 10.54 11.44 -7.28
C SER A 77 10.17 10.90 -5.90
N GLN A 78 9.19 9.98 -5.83
CA GLN A 78 8.78 9.30 -4.59
C GLN A 78 9.69 8.11 -4.22
N GLY A 79 10.71 7.78 -5.02
CA GLY A 79 11.58 6.62 -4.78
C GLY A 79 10.85 5.28 -4.88
N LEU A 80 9.82 5.21 -5.71
CA LEU A 80 9.03 4.00 -5.97
C LEU A 80 9.62 3.21 -7.16
N SER A 81 9.27 1.92 -7.25
CA SER A 81 9.82 1.04 -8.30
C SER A 81 9.19 1.30 -9.67
N LEU A 82 10.01 1.73 -10.62
CA LEU A 82 9.62 1.90 -12.02
C LEU A 82 9.23 0.59 -12.70
N ASP A 83 9.86 -0.53 -12.31
CA ASP A 83 9.58 -1.82 -12.91
C ASP A 83 8.15 -2.27 -12.59
N THR A 84 7.69 -2.01 -11.36
CA THR A 84 6.29 -2.27 -10.98
C THR A 84 5.31 -1.46 -11.83
N PHE A 85 5.62 -0.19 -12.08
CA PHE A 85 4.80 0.69 -12.92
C PHE A 85 4.73 0.21 -14.38
N ARG A 86 5.88 -0.10 -14.98
CA ARG A 86 5.95 -0.59 -16.37
C ARG A 86 5.28 -1.96 -16.53
N ASN A 87 5.50 -2.86 -15.58
CA ASN A 87 4.86 -4.17 -15.59
C ASN A 87 3.33 -4.06 -15.45
N PHE A 88 2.84 -3.10 -14.66
CA PHE A 88 1.42 -2.83 -14.55
C PHE A 88 0.82 -2.35 -15.87
N LEU A 89 1.47 -1.41 -16.56
CA LEU A 89 1.01 -0.94 -17.88
C LEU A 89 1.00 -2.07 -18.93
N ALA A 90 2.03 -2.91 -18.94
CA ALA A 90 2.10 -4.06 -19.83
C ALA A 90 0.96 -5.06 -19.54
N LYS A 91 0.68 -5.34 -18.27
CA LYS A 91 -0.43 -6.20 -17.84
C LYS A 91 -1.78 -5.66 -18.26
N LEU A 92 -2.04 -4.36 -18.05
CA LEU A 92 -3.30 -3.74 -18.46
C LEU A 92 -3.53 -3.80 -19.97
N LYS A 93 -2.45 -3.72 -20.77
CA LYS A 93 -2.51 -3.83 -22.22
C LYS A 93 -2.85 -5.25 -22.68
N ASP A 94 -2.27 -6.27 -22.03
CA ASP A 94 -2.50 -7.69 -22.36
C ASP A 94 -3.86 -8.18 -21.85
N ARG A 95 -4.25 -7.76 -20.65
CA ARG A 95 -5.46 -8.20 -19.96
C ARG A 95 -6.24 -6.99 -19.45
N PRO A 96 -7.17 -6.47 -20.25
CA PRO A 96 -8.06 -5.42 -19.79
C PRO A 96 -8.97 -5.96 -18.68
N GLU A 97 -9.02 -5.25 -17.57
CA GLU A 97 -9.98 -5.53 -16.50
C GLU A 97 -11.37 -5.06 -16.92
N VAL A 98 -12.38 -5.89 -16.68
CA VAL A 98 -13.78 -5.62 -17.00
C VAL A 98 -14.57 -5.45 -15.70
N GLU A 99 -15.49 -4.50 -15.69
CA GLU A 99 -16.46 -4.34 -14.60
C GLU A 99 -17.40 -5.55 -14.53
N TYR A 100 -17.54 -6.09 -13.33
CA TYR A 100 -18.37 -7.25 -13.07
C TYR A 100 -19.15 -7.07 -11.76
N THR A 101 -20.46 -7.29 -11.85
CA THR A 101 -21.36 -7.28 -10.70
C THR A 101 -21.69 -8.72 -10.30
N PHE A 102 -21.35 -9.07 -9.07
CA PHE A 102 -21.64 -10.38 -8.49
C PHE A 102 -22.69 -10.25 -7.39
N ASN A 103 -23.78 -10.98 -7.56
CA ASN A 103 -24.90 -10.99 -6.63
C ASN A 103 -24.84 -12.25 -5.77
N VAL A 104 -25.01 -12.10 -4.46
CA VAL A 104 -24.94 -13.22 -3.52
C VAL A 104 -25.87 -13.01 -2.34
N ILE A 105 -26.53 -14.10 -1.93
CA ILE A 105 -27.37 -14.13 -0.74
C ILE A 105 -26.48 -14.57 0.44
N GLY A 106 -26.54 -13.75 1.48
CA GLY A 106 -25.88 -13.84 2.76
C GLY A 106 -26.63 -14.65 3.82
N PRO A 107 -26.07 -14.73 5.03
CA PRO A 107 -26.76 -15.34 6.16
C PRO A 107 -28.03 -14.56 6.50
N SER A 108 -29.03 -15.29 7.03
CA SER A 108 -30.35 -14.74 7.36
C SER A 108 -31.07 -14.05 6.18
N GLY A 109 -30.73 -14.41 4.94
CA GLY A 109 -31.40 -13.87 3.73
C GLY A 109 -30.94 -12.48 3.29
N SER A 110 -29.83 -11.96 3.83
CA SER A 110 -29.28 -10.65 3.42
C SER A 110 -28.84 -10.67 1.94
N PHE A 111 -29.06 -9.62 1.16
CA PHE A 111 -28.63 -9.57 -0.24
C PHE A 111 -27.41 -8.67 -0.42
N PHE A 112 -26.35 -9.20 -1.04
CA PHE A 112 -25.12 -8.46 -1.33
C PHE A 112 -24.94 -8.30 -2.83
N ILE A 113 -24.66 -7.07 -3.24
CA ILE A 113 -24.25 -6.69 -4.60
C ILE A 113 -22.79 -6.28 -4.52
N VAL A 114 -21.92 -6.98 -5.24
CA VAL A 114 -20.49 -6.69 -5.25
C VAL A 114 -20.07 -6.23 -6.63
N GLU A 115 -19.63 -4.98 -6.71
CA GLU A 115 -19.05 -4.38 -7.90
C GLU A 115 -17.53 -4.56 -7.85
N ALA A 116 -16.96 -5.14 -8.89
CA ALA A 116 -15.52 -5.39 -8.98
C ALA A 116 -15.02 -5.22 -10.41
N GLU A 117 -13.75 -4.87 -10.56
CA GLU A 117 -13.03 -4.91 -11.84
C GLU A 117 -12.11 -6.14 -11.83
N THR A 118 -12.19 -6.98 -12.85
CA THR A 118 -11.38 -8.21 -12.92
C THR A 118 -10.98 -8.55 -14.34
N ASP A 119 -9.78 -9.11 -14.51
CA ASP A 119 -9.32 -9.73 -15.76
C ASP A 119 -9.91 -11.14 -15.95
N ASN A 120 -10.36 -11.79 -14.87
CA ASN A 120 -10.89 -13.15 -14.90
C ASN A 120 -12.12 -13.35 -14.01
N LYS A 121 -13.30 -13.28 -14.64
CA LYS A 121 -14.61 -13.50 -14.01
C LYS A 121 -14.72 -14.84 -13.28
N LYS A 122 -14.29 -15.94 -13.88
CA LYS A 122 -14.42 -17.28 -13.28
C LYS A 122 -13.55 -17.44 -12.02
N ALA A 123 -12.33 -16.90 -12.07
CA ALA A 123 -11.44 -16.90 -10.91
C ALA A 123 -12.00 -16.05 -9.76
N PHE A 124 -12.57 -14.89 -10.09
CA PHE A 124 -13.26 -14.03 -9.12
C PHE A 124 -14.45 -14.73 -8.47
N GLU A 125 -15.36 -15.33 -9.24
CA GLU A 125 -16.52 -16.05 -8.71
C GLU A 125 -16.12 -17.21 -7.78
N ASN A 126 -15.12 -18.00 -8.16
CA ASN A 126 -14.61 -19.09 -7.32
C ASN A 126 -14.05 -18.57 -6.01
N THR A 127 -13.34 -17.45 -6.06
CA THR A 127 -12.77 -16.78 -4.89
C THR A 127 -13.88 -16.26 -3.97
N MET A 128 -14.89 -15.60 -4.53
CA MET A 128 -16.06 -15.11 -3.79
C MET A 128 -16.81 -16.26 -3.12
N ARG A 129 -17.15 -17.31 -3.86
CA ARG A 129 -17.79 -18.52 -3.31
C ARG A 129 -16.99 -19.10 -2.14
N LYS A 130 -15.67 -19.19 -2.27
CA LYS A 130 -14.79 -19.68 -1.20
C LYS A 130 -14.85 -18.80 0.06
N TYR A 131 -14.85 -17.48 -0.10
CA TYR A 131 -14.94 -16.55 1.05
C TYR A 131 -16.31 -16.61 1.72
N PHE A 132 -17.39 -16.59 0.96
CA PHE A 132 -18.74 -16.71 1.51
C PHE A 132 -18.94 -18.07 2.21
N ASN A 133 -18.47 -19.17 1.62
CA ASN A 133 -18.51 -20.49 2.25
C ASN A 133 -17.76 -20.56 3.58
N LYS A 134 -16.66 -19.81 3.74
CA LYS A 134 -15.94 -19.75 5.02
C LYS A 134 -16.74 -19.05 6.11
N VAL A 135 -17.64 -18.14 5.77
CA VAL A 135 -18.51 -17.45 6.74
C VAL A 135 -19.71 -18.33 7.15
N TYR A 136 -20.08 -19.30 6.32
CA TYR A 136 -21.21 -20.21 6.57
C TYR A 136 -20.86 -21.47 7.38
N VAL A 137 -19.58 -21.79 7.56
CA VAL A 137 -19.10 -22.97 8.30
C VAL A 137 -18.58 -22.58 9.66
#